data_AF-A0A1M5ZSI4-F1
#
_entry.id   AF-A0A1M5ZSI4-F1
#
_cell.length_a   1.000
_cell.length_b   1.000
_cell.length_c   1.000
_cell.angle_alpha   90.00
_cell.angle_beta   90.00
_cell.angle_gamma   90.00
#
_symmetry.space_group_name_H-M   'P 1'
#
loop_
_entity.id
_entity.type
_entity.pdbx_description
1 polymer ?
#
loop_
_entity_poly.entity_id
_entity_poly.type
_entity_poly.pdbx_seq_one_letter_code
_entity_poly.pdbx_strand_id
1 'polypeptide(L)'
;MHLKPIVFIDTEIEPKSGKILDIGGIKGVGSSFHSNSMVDFVKFLYRSEYVCGHNIFNHDLKYIRNVFIYAGLDDTNIIDTLFLSPLLFPAKPYHKLLKDDKLQTEDTNNPLNDSIKAKDLFFDEDCSLSAGR
;
A
#
# COMPACT_ATOMS: atom_id res chain seq x y z
N MET A 1 -22.78 5.28 -1.05
CA MET A 1 -21.56 6.05 -1.35
C MET A 1 -20.73 5.19 -2.29
N HIS A 2 -20.43 5.65 -3.50
CA HIS A 2 -19.48 4.93 -4.36
C HIS A 2 -18.11 5.08 -3.70
N LEU A 3 -17.55 3.98 -3.20
CA LEU A 3 -16.19 4.00 -2.70
C LEU A 3 -15.29 4.36 -3.87
N LYS A 4 -14.54 5.46 -3.73
CA LYS A 4 -13.60 5.87 -4.76
C LYS A 4 -12.56 4.74 -4.96
N PRO A 5 -12.19 4.39 -6.19
CA PRO A 5 -11.34 3.23 -6.45
C PRO A 5 -9.94 3.47 -5.88
N ILE A 6 -9.68 2.87 -4.72
CA ILE A 6 -8.40 2.90 -4.02
C ILE A 6 -7.60 1.64 -4.36
N VAL A 7 -6.29 1.79 -4.49
CA VAL A 7 -5.36 0.67 -4.67
C VAL A 7 -4.32 0.71 -3.57
N PHE A 8 -4.10 -0.42 -2.93
CA PHE A 8 -3.06 -0.61 -1.93
C PHE A 8 -1.84 -1.18 -2.63
N ILE A 9 -0.66 -0.63 -2.38
CA ILE A 9 0.58 -1.04 -3.01
C ILE A 9 1.68 -1.20 -1.96
N ASP A 10 2.63 -2.05 -2.29
CA ASP A 10 3.90 -2.18 -1.59
C ASP A 10 4.98 -2.50 -2.63
N THR A 11 6.18 -1.94 -2.48
CA THR A 11 7.29 -2.25 -3.38
C THR A 11 8.52 -2.70 -2.62
N GLU A 12 9.14 -3.75 -3.14
CA GLU A 12 10.45 -4.17 -2.69
C GLU A 12 11.50 -3.51 -3.57
N ILE A 13 12.31 -2.64 -2.97
CA ILE A 13 13.38 -1.92 -3.66
C ILE A 13 14.72 -2.31 -3.06
N GLU A 14 15.70 -2.58 -3.90
CA GLU A 14 17.07 -2.83 -3.45
C GLU A 14 17.70 -1.51 -2.94
N PRO A 15 18.08 -1.41 -1.66
CA PRO A 15 18.50 -0.14 -1.06
C PRO A 15 19.83 0.41 -1.58
N LYS A 16 20.65 -0.43 -2.24
CA LYS A 16 21.95 -0.04 -2.79
C LYS A 16 21.88 0.47 -4.22
N SER A 17 21.09 -0.18 -5.09
CA SER A 17 20.97 0.19 -6.49
C SER A 17 19.73 1.03 -6.79
N GLY A 18 18.73 1.06 -5.89
CA GLY A 18 17.44 1.67 -6.16
C GLY A 18 16.61 0.88 -7.18
N LYS A 19 17.01 -0.35 -7.50
CA LYS A 19 16.28 -1.20 -8.45
C LYS A 19 15.04 -1.77 -7.76
N ILE A 20 13.91 -1.68 -8.45
CA ILE A 20 12.67 -2.34 -8.03
C ILE A 20 12.84 -3.84 -8.23
N LEU A 21 12.78 -4.59 -7.14
CA LEU A 21 12.88 -6.04 -7.11
C LEU A 21 11.52 -6.66 -7.38
N ASP A 22 10.48 -6.11 -6.76
CA ASP A 22 9.13 -6.62 -6.87
C ASP A 22 8.08 -5.54 -6.52
N ILE A 23 6.87 -5.69 -7.05
CA ILE A 23 5.74 -4.78 -6.80
C ILE A 23 4.52 -5.62 -6.50
N GLY A 24 3.92 -5.35 -5.34
CA GLY A 24 2.62 -5.87 -4.93
C GLY A 24 1.56 -4.79 -5.01
N GLY A 25 0.35 -5.17 -5.39
CA GLY A 25 -0.79 -4.28 -5.28
C GLY A 25 -2.13 -4.98 -5.27
N ILE A 26 -3.10 -4.39 -4.61
CA ILE A 26 -4.48 -4.88 -4.58
C ILE A 26 -5.46 -3.72 -4.66
N LYS A 27 -6.48 -3.84 -5.51
CA LYS A 27 -7.57 -2.87 -5.55
C LYS A 27 -8.50 -3.08 -4.36
N GLY A 28 -9.10 -2.01 -3.84
CA GLY A 28 -10.06 -2.08 -2.73
C GLY A 28 -11.21 -3.05 -2.98
N VAL A 29 -11.58 -3.27 -4.25
CA VAL A 29 -12.46 -4.35 -4.69
C VAL A 29 -11.86 -5.03 -5.92
N GLY A 30 -11.72 -6.37 -5.89
CA GLY A 30 -11.38 -7.17 -7.06
C GLY A 30 -9.90 -7.57 -7.18
N SER A 31 -9.21 -7.07 -8.20
CA SER A 31 -7.95 -7.62 -8.74
C SER A 31 -6.71 -7.33 -7.88
N SER A 32 -5.79 -8.30 -7.85
CA SER A 32 -4.42 -8.16 -7.36
C SER A 32 -3.40 -8.05 -8.50
N PHE A 33 -2.22 -7.54 -8.16
CA PHE A 33 -1.05 -7.42 -9.02
C PHE A 33 0.19 -7.85 -8.25
N HIS A 34 1.03 -8.64 -8.90
CA HIS A 34 2.32 -9.08 -8.36
C HIS A 34 3.28 -9.29 -9.51
N SER A 35 4.24 -8.38 -9.67
CA SER A 35 5.26 -8.43 -10.72
C SER A 35 6.28 -7.31 -10.52
N ASN A 36 7.45 -7.42 -11.13
CA ASN A 36 8.42 -6.33 -11.24
C ASN A 36 8.25 -5.48 -12.52
N SER A 37 7.22 -5.72 -13.32
CA SER A 37 6.94 -4.98 -14.56
C SER A 37 6.28 -3.63 -14.30
N MET A 38 7.02 -2.53 -14.45
CA MET A 38 6.45 -1.18 -14.32
C MET A 38 5.37 -0.88 -15.36
N VAL A 39 5.49 -1.42 -16.56
CA VAL A 39 4.51 -1.20 -17.65
C VAL A 39 3.16 -1.81 -17.27
N ASP A 40 3.17 -3.02 -16.72
CA ASP A 40 1.94 -3.68 -16.29
C ASP A 40 1.41 -3.08 -14.99
N PHE A 41 2.30 -2.55 -14.14
CA PHE A 41 1.90 -1.81 -12.95
C PHE A 41 1.16 -0.51 -13.31
N VAL A 42 1.60 0.27 -14.31
CA VAL A 42 0.85 1.44 -14.81
C VAL A 42 -0.55 1.04 -15.27
N LYS A 43 -0.68 -0.06 -16.03
CA LYS A 43 -1.99 -0.57 -16.48
C LYS A 43 -2.85 -1.00 -15.30
N PHE A 44 -2.24 -1.59 -14.27
CA PHE A 44 -2.96 -1.99 -13.06
C PHE A 44 -3.50 -0.77 -12.31
N LEU A 45 -2.71 0.30 -12.18
CA LEU A 45 -3.12 1.55 -11.55
C LEU A 45 -4.17 2.32 -12.36
N TYR A 46 -4.32 2.04 -13.65
CA TYR A 46 -5.32 2.70 -14.50
C TYR A 46 -6.73 2.60 -13.90
N ARG A 47 -7.47 3.72 -13.94
CA ARG A 47 -8.81 3.94 -13.34
C ARG A 47 -8.86 3.92 -11.81
N SER A 48 -7.72 3.96 -11.14
CA SER A 48 -7.64 4.19 -9.70
C SER A 48 -7.67 5.68 -9.43
N GLU A 49 -8.34 6.10 -8.36
CA GLU A 49 -8.44 7.50 -7.94
C GLU A 49 -7.50 7.78 -6.75
N TYR A 50 -7.18 6.75 -5.97
CA TYR A 50 -6.22 6.84 -4.88
C TYR A 50 -5.27 5.65 -4.87
N VAL A 51 -4.05 5.92 -4.42
CA VAL A 51 -3.05 4.90 -4.10
C VAL A 51 -2.71 5.01 -2.62
N CYS A 52 -2.65 3.87 -1.95
CA CYS A 52 -2.39 3.75 -0.53
C CYS A 52 -1.23 2.78 -0.31
N GLY A 53 -0.36 3.06 0.65
CA GLY A 53 0.77 2.17 0.97
C GLY A 53 1.60 2.73 2.10
N HIS A 54 2.62 1.99 2.53
CA HIS A 54 3.43 2.36 3.67
C HIS A 54 4.70 3.08 3.23
N ASN A 55 4.91 4.32 3.70
CA ASN A 55 6.12 5.10 3.45
C ASN A 55 6.36 5.47 1.97
N ILE A 56 5.29 5.56 1.17
CA ILE A 56 5.35 5.85 -0.27
C ILE A 56 6.14 7.12 -0.55
N PHE A 57 5.91 8.22 0.19
CA PHE A 57 6.56 9.49 -0.13
C PHE A 57 8.07 9.45 0.05
N ASN A 58 8.54 8.71 1.06
CA ASN A 58 9.96 8.71 1.41
C ASN A 58 10.75 7.58 0.73
N HIS A 59 10.08 6.48 0.38
CA HIS A 59 10.70 5.27 -0.16
C HIS A 59 10.39 5.12 -1.65
N ASP A 60 9.12 4.92 -1.99
CA ASP A 60 8.67 4.49 -3.32
C ASP A 60 8.67 5.63 -4.34
N LEU A 61 8.21 6.82 -3.96
CA LEU A 61 8.02 7.98 -4.85
C LEU A 61 9.30 8.31 -5.61
N LYS A 62 10.48 8.11 -5.00
CA LYS A 62 11.78 8.34 -5.64
C LYS A 62 12.00 7.49 -6.90
N TYR A 63 11.38 6.33 -6.97
CA TYR A 63 11.58 5.33 -8.02
C TYR A 63 10.35 5.16 -8.93
N ILE A 64 9.14 5.31 -8.39
CA ILE A 64 7.89 5.07 -9.12
C ILE A 64 7.05 6.33 -9.40
N ARG A 65 7.55 7.55 -9.13
CA ARG A 65 6.81 8.80 -9.42
C ARG A 65 6.29 8.88 -10.85
N ASN A 66 7.12 8.48 -11.83
CA ASN A 66 6.70 8.50 -13.24
C ASN A 66 5.52 7.57 -13.50
N VAL A 67 5.45 6.42 -12.81
CA VAL A 67 4.34 5.47 -12.93
C VAL A 67 3.03 6.13 -12.48
N PHE A 68 3.04 6.86 -11.37
CA PHE A 68 1.86 7.57 -10.88
C PHE A 68 1.41 8.66 -11.86
N ILE A 69 2.34 9.46 -12.38
CA ILE A 69 2.04 10.49 -13.38
C ILE A 69 1.43 9.86 -14.65
N TYR A 70 1.99 8.75 -15.15
CA TYR A 70 1.44 8.05 -16.32
C TYR A 70 0.07 7.42 -16.06
N ALA A 71 -0.23 7.05 -14.81
CA ALA A 71 -1.55 6.57 -14.40
C ALA A 71 -2.56 7.72 -14.18
N GLY A 72 -2.14 8.98 -14.28
CA GLY A 72 -2.99 10.16 -14.01
C GLY A 72 -3.21 10.43 -12.53
N LEU A 73 -2.27 10.00 -11.68
CA LEU A 73 -2.30 10.17 -10.23
C LEU A 73 -1.31 11.27 -9.82
N ASP A 74 -1.80 12.26 -9.09
CA ASP A 74 -0.98 13.31 -8.50
C ASP A 74 -0.60 12.97 -7.05
N ASP A 75 0.34 13.72 -6.47
CA ASP A 75 0.78 13.54 -5.08
C ASP A 75 -0.40 13.64 -4.07
N THR A 76 -1.46 14.39 -4.41
CA THR A 76 -2.69 14.51 -3.61
C THR A 76 -3.56 13.25 -3.60
N ASN A 77 -3.33 12.33 -4.54
CA ASN A 77 -4.02 11.05 -4.64
C ASN A 77 -3.30 9.93 -3.89
N ILE A 78 -2.15 10.23 -3.26
CA ILE A 78 -1.33 9.27 -2.53
C ILE A 78 -1.66 9.37 -1.03
N ILE A 79 -2.02 8.23 -0.45
CA ILE A 79 -2.30 8.04 0.96
C ILE A 79 -1.13 7.25 1.56
N ASP A 80 -0.29 7.93 2.33
CA ASP A 80 0.84 7.29 2.99
C ASP A 80 0.46 6.88 4.42
N THR A 81 0.32 5.57 4.62
CA THR A 81 -0.10 4.99 5.89
C THR A 81 0.94 5.15 7.00
N LEU A 82 2.20 5.50 6.67
CA LEU A 82 3.21 5.79 7.69
C LEU A 82 2.79 7.00 8.55
N PHE A 83 2.22 8.02 7.91
CA PHE A 83 1.72 9.21 8.61
C PHE A 83 0.33 9.00 9.22
N LEU A 84 -0.44 8.03 8.70
CA LEU A 84 -1.73 7.64 9.24
C LEU A 84 -1.58 6.72 10.48
N SER A 85 -0.50 5.95 10.58
CA SER A 85 -0.21 5.04 11.70
C SER A 85 -0.31 5.69 13.08
N PRO A 86 0.27 6.88 13.37
CA PRO A 86 0.10 7.52 14.67
C PRO A 86 -1.31 8.07 14.92
N LEU A 87 -2.10 8.35 13.88
CA LEU A 87 -3.48 8.85 14.02
C LEU A 87 -4.49 7.71 14.23
N LEU A 88 -4.26 6.56 13.59
CA LEU A 88 -5.10 5.37 13.69
C LEU A 88 -4.78 4.52 14.93
N PHE A 89 -3.55 4.60 15.45
CA PHE A 89 -3.11 3.89 16.66
C PHE A 89 -2.66 4.84 17.79
N PRO A 90 -3.54 5.67 18.38
CA PRO A 90 -3.16 6.57 19.49
C PRO A 90 -2.65 5.83 20.73
N ALA A 91 -3.02 4.55 20.89
CA ALA A 91 -2.56 3.70 22.00
C ALA A 91 -1.19 3.03 21.75
N LYS A 92 -0.64 3.10 20.54
CA LYS A 92 0.66 2.49 20.19
C LYS A 92 1.41 3.36 19.18
N PRO A 93 2.07 4.44 19.64
CA PRO A 93 2.60 5.49 18.77
C PRO A 93 3.79 5.05 17.91
N TYR A 94 4.29 3.83 18.10
CA TYR A 94 5.31 3.22 17.25
C TYR A 94 5.05 1.72 17.12
N HIS A 95 4.03 1.33 16.35
CA HIS A 95 4.01 -0.04 15.81
C HIS A 95 4.90 -0.09 14.56
N LYS A 96 6.20 -0.06 14.82
CA LYS A 96 7.24 -0.50 13.91
C LYS A 96 7.05 -2.00 13.67
N LEU A 97 6.04 -2.38 12.88
CA LEU A 97 5.93 -3.71 12.27
C LEU A 97 6.32 -4.86 13.24
N LEU A 98 5.88 -4.82 14.51
CA LEU A 98 6.17 -5.84 15.51
C LEU A 98 5.67 -7.16 14.89
N LYS A 99 6.50 -8.10 14.41
CA LYS A 99 7.73 -8.62 15.02
C LYS A 99 7.58 -8.63 16.52
N ASP A 100 6.51 -9.27 16.97
CA ASP A 100 6.47 -10.11 18.17
C ASP A 100 5.05 -10.60 18.36
N ASP A 101 4.67 -11.68 17.65
CA ASP A 101 4.17 -12.87 18.35
C ASP A 101 4.04 -14.05 17.38
N LYS A 102 4.90 -15.05 17.61
CA LYS A 102 4.69 -16.48 17.38
C LYS A 102 4.41 -16.97 15.93
N LEU A 103 5.46 -17.58 15.37
CA LEU A 103 5.39 -18.96 14.85
C LEU A 103 4.23 -19.27 13.87
N GLN A 104 4.21 -18.62 12.71
CA GLN A 104 3.78 -19.25 11.45
C GLN A 104 4.76 -18.76 10.37
N THR A 105 5.92 -19.43 10.27
CA THR A 105 6.27 -20.31 9.13
C THR A 105 6.12 -19.62 7.78
N GLU A 106 7.25 -19.16 7.25
CA GLU A 106 7.54 -19.19 5.81
C GLU A 106 6.61 -18.40 4.86
N ASP A 107 5.92 -17.36 5.31
CA ASP A 107 5.41 -16.35 4.37
C ASP A 107 6.60 -15.50 3.90
N THR A 108 7.25 -15.99 2.85
CA THR A 108 8.14 -15.29 1.93
C THR A 108 7.75 -13.80 1.88
N ASN A 109 8.71 -12.91 2.15
CA ASN A 109 8.58 -11.45 2.00
C ASN A 109 7.91 -11.18 0.63
N ASN A 110 6.61 -10.87 0.63
CA ASN A 110 5.79 -10.80 -0.58
C ASN A 110 4.97 -9.52 -0.51
N PRO A 111 5.28 -8.52 -1.34
CA PRO A 111 4.63 -7.20 -1.28
C PRO A 111 3.12 -7.27 -1.55
N LEU A 112 2.64 -8.30 -2.25
CA LEU A 112 1.20 -8.50 -2.44
C LEU A 112 0.49 -8.85 -1.13
N ASN A 113 1.09 -9.72 -0.31
CA ASN A 113 0.51 -10.09 0.98
C ASN A 113 0.43 -8.88 1.91
N ASP A 114 1.44 -8.00 1.89
CA ASP A 114 1.43 -6.78 2.70
C ASP A 114 0.41 -5.75 2.20
N SER A 115 0.22 -5.66 0.87
CA SER A 115 -0.85 -4.87 0.27
C SER A 115 -2.25 -5.37 0.68
N ILE A 116 -2.45 -6.70 0.74
CA ILE A 116 -3.70 -7.33 1.21
C ILE A 116 -3.98 -6.97 2.67
N LYS A 117 -2.98 -7.12 3.56
CA LYS A 117 -3.11 -6.77 4.97
C LYS A 117 -3.45 -5.28 5.17
N ALA A 118 -2.80 -4.40 4.41
CA ALA A 118 -3.08 -2.95 4.46
C ALA A 118 -4.52 -2.63 4.05
N LYS A 119 -5.03 -3.30 3.01
CA LYS A 119 -6.41 -3.18 2.55
C LYS A 119 -7.40 -3.69 3.60
N ASP A 120 -7.18 -4.88 4.15
CA ASP A 120 -8.08 -5.46 5.16
C ASP A 120 -8.13 -4.59 6.43
N LEU A 121 -6.97 -4.10 6.89
CA LEU A 121 -6.89 -3.18 8.04
C LEU A 121 -7.65 -1.87 7.80
N PHE A 122 -7.52 -1.29 6.60
CA PHE A 122 -8.22 -0.06 6.23
C PHE A 122 -9.75 -0.23 6.28
N PHE A 123 -10.27 -1.37 5.80
CA PHE A 123 -11.71 -1.63 5.80
C PHE A 123 -12.26 -2.06 7.17
N ASP A 124 -11.48 -2.79 7.97
CA ASP A 124 -11.84 -3.12 9.35
C ASP A 124 -12.02 -1.84 10.19
N GLU A 125 -11.16 -0.84 9.99
CA GLU A 125 -11.30 0.44 10.69
C GLU A 125 -12.47 1.28 10.19
N ASP A 126 -12.73 1.37 8.89
CA ASP A 126 -13.91 2.05 8.35
C ASP A 126 -15.21 1.45 8.95
N CYS A 127 -15.24 0.12 9.10
CA CYS A 127 -16.33 -0.58 9.77
C CYS A 127 -16.42 -0.19 11.26
N SER A 128 -15.30 -0.15 11.99
CA SER A 128 -15.28 0.24 13.42
C SER A 128 -15.69 1.70 13.67
N LEU A 129 -15.30 2.62 12.77
CA LEU A 129 -15.66 4.05 12.81
C LEU A 129 -17.13 4.28 12.47
N SER A 130 -17.71 3.45 11.60
CA SER A 130 -19.13 3.49 11.26
C SER A 130 -20.04 2.90 12.35
N ALA A 131 -19.54 1.94 13.15
CA ALA A 131 -20.28 1.33 14.26
C ALA A 131 -20.31 2.18 15.54
N GLY A 132 -19.46 3.22 15.62
CA GLY A 132 -19.38 4.15 16.76
C GLY A 132 -20.18 5.45 16.62
N ARG A 133 -21.05 5.58 15.60
CA ARG A 133 -21.91 6.75 15.38
C ARG A 133 -23.39 6.46 15.54
#